data_AF-A0A8T5NCF8-F1
#
_entry.id   AF-A0A8T5NCF8-F1
#
_cell.length_a   1.000
_cell.length_b   1.000
_cell.length_c   1.000
_cell.angle_alpha   90.00
_cell.angle_beta   90.00
_cell.angle_gamma   90.00
#
_symmetry.space_group_name_H-M   'P 1'
#
loop_
_entity.id
_entity.type
_entity.pdbx_description
1 polymer ?
#
loop_
_entity_poly.entity_id
_entity_poly.type
_entity_poly.pdbx_seq_one_letter_code
_entity_poly.pdbx_strand_id
1 'polypeptide(L)'
;MRSKITVRNLSNRPVNFDYQYGMASMLYFKLAGSDVKLANEMHAHQGFKFYTFSNLILMNRKTSTSGLYFEKAFFMIASPDDR
;
A
#
# COMPACT_ATOMS: atom_id res chain seq x y z
N MET A 1 11.97 -4.77 -9.72
CA MET A 1 10.75 -4.37 -10.47
C MET A 1 10.06 -3.15 -9.83
N ARG A 2 9.34 -2.31 -10.61
CA ARG A 2 8.46 -1.23 -10.09
C ARG A 2 7.09 -1.28 -10.75
N SER A 3 6.02 -1.24 -9.95
CA SER A 3 4.65 -1.38 -10.40
C SER A 3 3.75 -0.26 -9.87
N LYS A 4 2.83 0.21 -10.71
CA LYS A 4 1.79 1.17 -10.33
C LYS A 4 0.50 0.42 -10.01
N ILE A 5 0.01 0.57 -8.78
CA ILE A 5 -1.28 0.01 -8.36
C ILE A 5 -2.29 1.15 -8.31
N THR A 6 -3.34 1.05 -9.12
CA THR A 6 -4.45 2.01 -9.13
C THR A 6 -5.57 1.51 -8.23
N VAL A 7 -6.06 2.38 -7.35
CA VAL A 7 -7.15 2.08 -6.42
C VAL A 7 -8.32 3.02 -6.66
N ARG A 8 -9.53 2.48 -6.51
CA ARG A 8 -10.77 3.24 -6.56
C ARG A 8 -11.40 3.23 -5.18
N ASN A 9 -11.77 4.40 -4.67
CA ASN A 9 -12.60 4.48 -3.48
C ASN A 9 -14.06 4.24 -3.88
N LEU A 10 -14.67 3.21 -3.31
CA LEU A 10 -16.08 2.87 -3.53
C LEU A 10 -16.99 3.49 -2.46
N SER A 11 -16.40 4.09 -1.42
CA SER A 11 -17.11 4.70 -0.30
C SER A 11 -17.10 6.22 -0.42
N ASN A 12 -18.16 6.86 0.09
CA ASN A 12 -18.21 8.31 0.28
C ASN A 12 -17.50 8.76 1.57
N ARG A 13 -16.94 7.82 2.35
CA ARG A 13 -16.21 8.13 3.58
C ARG A 13 -14.77 8.53 3.27
N PRO A 14 -14.21 9.50 4.01
CA PRO A 14 -12.80 9.84 3.89
C PRO A 14 -11.92 8.69 4.38
N VAL A 15 -10.70 8.66 3.84
CA VAL A 15 -9.60 7.86 4.40
C VAL A 15 -8.85 8.74 5.39
N ASN A 16 -8.63 8.25 6.62
CA ASN A 16 -7.87 9.00 7.64
C ASN A 16 -6.44 9.28 7.15
N PHE A 17 -5.81 10.36 7.64
CA PHE A 17 -4.43 10.70 7.24
C PHE A 17 -3.38 9.67 7.66
N ASP A 18 -3.66 8.87 8.70
CA ASP A 18 -2.81 7.81 9.24
C ASP A 18 -3.00 6.44 8.54
N TYR A 19 -3.66 6.42 7.37
CA TYR A 19 -3.94 5.22 6.57
C TYR A 19 -2.74 4.36 6.23
N GLN A 20 -1.52 4.90 6.30
CA GLN A 20 -0.29 4.23 5.87
C GLN A 20 -0.07 2.91 6.61
N TYR A 21 -0.37 2.84 7.92
CA TYR A 21 -0.28 1.60 8.70
C TYR A 21 -1.28 0.56 8.22
N GLY A 22 -2.53 0.98 7.96
CA GLY A 22 -3.57 0.10 7.43
C GLY A 22 -3.18 -0.47 6.06
N MET A 23 -2.67 0.38 5.16
CA MET A 23 -2.18 -0.08 3.85
C MET A 23 -0.98 -1.02 3.97
N ALA A 24 -0.01 -0.73 4.84
CA ALA A 24 1.12 -1.61 5.08
C ALA A 24 0.68 -3.00 5.53
N SER A 25 -0.29 -3.05 6.46
CA SER A 25 -0.86 -4.28 6.99
C SER A 25 -1.61 -5.08 5.93
N MET A 26 -2.39 -4.39 5.06
CA MET A 26 -3.10 -5.03 3.96
C MET A 26 -2.16 -5.59 2.90
N LEU A 27 -1.15 -4.83 2.48
CA LEU A 27 -0.12 -5.29 1.54
C LEU A 27 0.60 -6.51 2.10
N TYR A 28 0.97 -6.46 3.38
CA TYR A 28 1.57 -7.58 4.07
C TYR A 28 0.70 -8.84 4.03
N PHE A 29 -0.58 -8.73 4.42
CA PHE A 29 -1.52 -9.85 4.40
C PHE A 29 -1.69 -10.45 2.99
N LYS A 30 -1.73 -9.60 1.97
CA LYS A 30 -1.85 -10.06 0.57
C LYS A 30 -0.60 -10.76 0.05
N LEU A 31 0.58 -10.23 0.36
CA LEU A 31 1.85 -10.88 0.05
C LEU A 31 1.96 -12.22 0.77
N ALA A 32 1.55 -12.25 2.04
CA ALA A 32 1.60 -13.46 2.85
C ALA A 32 0.74 -14.60 2.31
N GLY A 33 -0.44 -14.26 1.76
CA GLY A 33 -1.32 -15.24 1.12
C GLY A 33 -0.89 -15.67 -0.28
N SER A 34 0.00 -14.93 -0.94
CA SER A 34 0.44 -15.23 -2.32
C SER A 34 1.67 -16.13 -2.36
N ASP A 35 2.57 -15.97 -1.39
CA ASP A 35 3.72 -16.86 -1.20
C ASP A 35 3.98 -17.03 0.30
N VAL A 36 3.45 -18.12 0.86
CA VAL A 36 3.57 -18.43 2.29
C VAL A 36 5.04 -18.65 2.71
N LYS A 37 5.92 -19.09 1.80
CA LYS A 37 7.35 -19.23 2.09
C LYS A 37 8.01 -17.87 2.19
N LEU A 38 7.78 -16.99 1.21
CA LEU A 38 8.28 -15.62 1.25
C LEU A 38 7.71 -14.83 2.43
N ALA A 39 6.43 -15.05 2.76
CA ALA A 39 5.78 -14.50 3.94
C ALA A 39 6.51 -14.89 5.23
N ASN A 40 6.80 -16.18 5.37
CA ASN A 40 7.48 -16.73 6.53
C ASN A 40 8.93 -16.28 6.58
N GLU A 41 9.62 -16.13 5.45
CA GLU A 41 10.97 -15.55 5.37
C GLU A 41 10.95 -14.06 5.79
N MET A 42 9.96 -13.29 5.33
CA MET A 42 9.74 -11.90 5.74
C MET A 42 9.27 -11.75 7.20
N HIS A 43 8.66 -12.79 7.80
CA HIS A 43 8.26 -12.83 9.21
C HIS A 43 9.40 -13.27 10.13
N ALA A 44 10.18 -14.27 9.72
CA ALA A 44 11.31 -14.82 10.47
C ALA A 44 12.49 -13.86 10.50
N HIS A 45 12.68 -13.08 9.44
CA HIS A 45 13.61 -11.97 9.46
C HIS A 45 12.97 -10.75 10.13
N GLN A 46 13.34 -10.48 11.39
CA GLN A 46 13.35 -9.11 11.96
C GLN A 46 14.32 -8.17 11.20
N GLY A 47 14.57 -8.43 9.92
CA GLY A 47 15.56 -7.81 9.07
C GLY A 47 14.93 -6.98 7.96
N PHE A 48 15.81 -6.47 7.10
CA PHE A 48 15.47 -5.56 6.02
C PHE A 48 14.47 -6.17 5.04
N LYS A 49 13.37 -5.46 4.76
CA LYS A 49 12.38 -5.84 3.75
C LYS A 49 12.84 -5.31 2.39
N PHE A 50 13.06 -6.20 1.42
CA PHE A 50 13.50 -5.84 0.06
C PHE A 50 12.35 -5.30 -0.79
N TYR A 51 11.51 -4.42 -0.26
CA TYR A 51 10.53 -3.67 -1.04
C TYR A 51 10.15 -2.38 -0.34
N THR A 52 9.63 -1.43 -1.10
CA THR A 52 9.05 -0.18 -0.60
C THR A 52 7.80 0.17 -1.39
N PHE A 53 6.93 0.98 -0.79
CA PHE A 53 5.76 1.53 -1.47
C PHE A 53 5.54 3.00 -1.10
N SER A 54 4.98 3.77 -2.03
CA SER A 54 4.72 5.19 -1.84
C SER A 54 3.46 5.44 -1.03
N ASN A 55 3.30 6.70 -0.57
CA ASN A 55 1.99 7.22 -0.17
C ASN A 55 0.98 7.17 -1.32
N LEU A 56 -0.31 7.32 -1.00
CA LEU A 56 -1.36 7.47 -2.01
C LEU A 56 -1.18 8.80 -2.75
N ILE A 57 -1.08 8.70 -4.06
CA ILE A 57 -1.11 9.83 -4.98
C ILE A 57 -2.54 9.98 -5.46
N LEU A 58 -3.20 11.03 -4.99
CA LEU A 58 -4.60 11.30 -5.27
C LEU A 58 -4.74 11.97 -6.64
N MET A 59 -5.52 11.39 -7.55
CA MET A 59 -5.65 11.91 -8.91
C MET A 59 -6.57 13.14 -8.98
N ASN A 60 -7.53 13.26 -8.07
CA ASN A 60 -8.50 14.37 -8.00
C ASN A 60 -8.59 14.89 -6.56
N ARG A 61 -7.46 15.37 -6.00
CA ARG A 61 -7.38 15.80 -4.60
C ARG A 61 -8.35 16.95 -4.32
N LYS A 62 -9.25 16.76 -3.36
CA LYS A 62 -9.96 17.85 -2.67
C LYS A 62 -9.29 18.10 -1.32
N THR A 63 -9.05 19.36 -0.98
CA THR A 63 -8.58 19.73 0.36
C THR A 63 -9.69 19.49 1.38
N SER A 64 -9.41 18.69 2.40
CA SER A 64 -10.30 18.51 3.54
C SER A 64 -9.48 18.48 4.82
N THR A 65 -10.06 19.00 5.91
CA THR A 65 -9.52 18.93 7.27
C THR A 65 -9.81 17.60 7.95
N SER A 66 -10.79 16.83 7.46
CA SER A 66 -11.26 15.59 8.08
C SER A 66 -10.62 14.32 7.52
N GLY A 67 -9.83 14.40 6.44
CA GLY A 67 -9.17 13.24 5.84
C GLY A 67 -8.95 13.38 4.32
N LEU A 68 -8.63 12.26 3.68
CA LEU A 68 -8.39 12.16 2.25
C LEU A 68 -9.66 11.75 1.52
N TYR A 69 -10.15 12.63 0.65
CA TYR A 69 -11.23 12.35 -0.29
C TYR A 69 -10.67 12.19 -1.69
N PHE A 70 -10.98 11.05 -2.31
CA PHE A 70 -10.60 10.75 -3.68
C PHE A 70 -11.56 9.71 -4.27
N GLU A 71 -11.81 9.79 -5.58
CA GLU A 71 -12.47 8.72 -6.33
C GLU A 71 -11.43 7.70 -6.80
N LYS A 72 -10.30 8.20 -7.32
CA LYS A 72 -9.17 7.40 -7.80
C LYS A 72 -7.88 7.90 -7.19
N ALA A 73 -7.04 6.96 -6.78
CA ALA A 73 -5.68 7.21 -6.35
C ALA A 73 -4.79 6.09 -6.89
N PHE A 74 -3.49 6.26 -6.77
CA PHE A 74 -2.55 5.18 -7.03
C PHE A 74 -1.40 5.24 -6.03
N PHE A 75 -0.72 4.12 -5.87
CA PHE A 75 0.57 4.07 -5.20
C PHE A 75 1.54 3.26 -6.04
N MET A 76 2.82 3.50 -5.82
CA MET A 76 3.90 2.75 -6.45
C MET A 76 4.41 1.73 -5.46
N ILE A 77 4.67 0.51 -5.93
CA ILE A 77 5.43 -0.51 -5.19
C ILE A 77 6.70 -0.81 -5.99
N ALA A 78 7.83 -0.91 -5.29
CA ALA A 78 9.12 -1.18 -5.90
C ALA A 78 9.91 -2.16 -5.06
N SER A 79 10.60 -3.06 -5.74
CA SER A 79 11.51 -4.04 -5.15
C SER A 79 12.79 -4.10 -6.01
N PRO A 80 13.99 -4.17 -5.41
CA PRO A 80 15.20 -4.54 -6.14
C PRO A 80 15.16 -6.00 -6.60
N ASP A 81 14.37 -6.85 -5.93
CA ASP A 81 14.10 -8.23 -6.34
C ASP A 81 12.96 -8.26 -7.38
N ASP A 82 13.14 -9.03 -8.45
CA ASP A 82 12.19 -9.21 -9.55
C ASP A 82 11.53 -10.60 -9.56
N ARG A 83 11.86 -11.44 -8.58
CA ARG A 83 11.24 -12.74 -8.35
C ARG A 83 9.77 -12.65 -7.94
#